data_AF-A0A9P7C2X4-F1
#
_entry.id   AF-A0A9P7C2X4-F1
#
_cell.length_a   1.000
_cell.length_b   1.000
_cell.length_c   1.000
_cell.angle_alpha   90.00
_cell.angle_beta   90.00
_cell.angle_gamma   90.00
#
_symmetry.space_group_name_H-M   'P 1'
#
loop_
_entity.id
_entity.type
_entity.pdbx_description
1 polymer ?
#
loop_
_entity_poly.entity_id
_entity_poly.type
_entity_poly.pdbx_seq_one_letter_code
_entity_poly.pdbx_strand_id
1 'polypeptide(L)'
;MTIVYGSINNKNGLITDDERDLLQENKPGYGTRSKTEGAFSLVNSTVGSGIIGLPFAIYLAGFWTAIVLSIMVAAISQLGLYMLVLSGQRSGTYKLATLMEHVIGRPGYHFLNFLVLIQAAGACVSYYIHAKGTKDKKESSSSSQM
;
A
#
# COMPACT_ATOMS: atom_id res chain seq x y z
N MET A 1 34.43 -11.66 -8.09
CA MET A 1 34.34 -10.52 -7.13
C MET A 1 33.09 -10.75 -6.29
N THR A 2 33.25 -11.49 -5.20
CA THR A 2 32.17 -11.87 -4.28
C THR A 2 32.09 -10.79 -3.22
N ILE A 3 30.97 -10.07 -3.15
CA ILE A 3 30.77 -9.05 -2.12
C ILE A 3 30.51 -9.77 -0.79
N VAL A 4 31.46 -9.61 0.12
CA VAL A 4 31.41 -10.04 1.52
C VAL A 4 30.39 -9.16 2.24
N TYR A 5 29.25 -9.74 2.63
CA TYR A 5 28.31 -9.09 3.55
C TYR A 5 28.90 -9.08 4.96
N GLY A 6 28.73 -7.94 5.63
CA GLY A 6 29.38 -7.56 6.88
C GLY A 6 29.29 -8.61 7.99
N SER A 7 30.43 -8.70 8.69
CA SER A 7 30.66 -9.38 9.96
C SER A 7 29.56 -9.05 10.98
N ILE A 8 28.74 -10.05 11.32
CA ILE A 8 27.87 -9.99 12.51
C ILE A 8 28.78 -10.34 13.69
N ASN A 9 29.30 -9.31 14.33
CA ASN A 9 30.09 -9.44 15.55
C ASN A 9 29.22 -10.09 16.63
N ASN A 10 29.58 -11.30 17.00
CA ASN A 10 29.04 -12.04 18.13
C ASN A 10 29.12 -11.19 19.40
N LYS A 11 27.98 -10.63 19.82
CA LYS A 11 27.72 -10.26 21.21
C LYS A 11 26.47 -10.99 21.64
N ASN A 12 26.64 -11.87 22.62
CA ASN A 12 25.57 -12.54 23.36
C ASN A 12 24.56 -11.50 23.86
N GLY A 13 23.42 -11.42 23.17
CA GLY A 13 22.29 -10.56 23.48
C GLY A 13 21.17 -10.99 22.54
N LEU A 14 20.05 -11.42 23.10
CA LEU A 14 18.91 -11.99 22.39
C LEU A 14 18.58 -11.16 21.15
N ILE A 15 18.59 -11.78 19.97
CA ILE A 15 17.91 -11.20 18.82
C ILE A 15 16.44 -11.10 19.24
N THR A 16 15.98 -9.88 19.52
CA THR A 16 14.61 -9.54 19.87
C THR A 16 13.68 -10.12 18.80
N ASP A 17 12.54 -10.68 19.21
CA ASP A 17 11.59 -11.34 18.31
C ASP A 17 11.19 -10.44 17.12
N ASP A 18 11.20 -9.12 17.32
CA ASP A 18 10.96 -8.11 16.28
C ASP A 18 12.03 -8.13 15.17
N GLU A 19 13.31 -8.28 15.50
CA GLU A 19 14.40 -8.38 14.51
C GLU A 19 14.38 -9.74 13.80
N ARG A 20 13.91 -10.81 14.47
CA ARG A 20 13.64 -12.09 13.81
C ARG A 20 12.54 -11.93 12.77
N ASP A 21 11.46 -11.23 13.10
CA ASP A 21 10.29 -11.06 12.23
C ASP A 21 10.63 -10.21 10.99
N LEU A 22 11.40 -9.12 11.17
CA LEU A 22 11.89 -8.27 10.07
C LEU A 22 12.81 -9.02 9.09
N LEU A 23 13.61 -9.97 9.58
CA LEU A 23 14.47 -10.81 8.75
C LEU A 23 13.71 -11.99 8.10
N GLN A 24 12.50 -12.27 8.57
CA GLN A 24 11.69 -13.42 8.16
C GLN A 24 10.52 -13.07 7.21
N GLU A 25 10.24 -11.79 6.98
CA GLU A 25 9.21 -11.29 6.04
C GLU A 25 9.28 -11.93 4.63
N ASN A 26 10.47 -12.37 4.21
CA ASN A 26 10.68 -12.95 2.88
C ASN A 26 10.32 -14.46 2.79
N LYS A 27 9.90 -15.12 3.87
CA LYS A 27 9.72 -16.59 3.89
C LYS A 27 8.25 -16.97 4.15
N PRO A 28 7.57 -17.67 3.22
CA PRO A 28 6.18 -18.04 3.41
C PRO A 28 6.03 -19.08 4.54
N GLY A 29 5.08 -18.85 5.46
CA GLY A 29 4.67 -19.83 6.46
C GLY A 29 5.17 -19.61 7.89
N TYR A 30 5.79 -18.47 8.19
CA TYR A 30 6.15 -18.09 9.56
C TYR A 30 5.14 -17.09 10.14
N GLY A 31 4.71 -17.33 11.37
CA GLY A 31 3.68 -16.58 12.07
C GLY A 31 2.44 -17.42 12.38
N THR A 32 2.09 -17.52 13.66
CA THR A 32 0.89 -18.23 14.16
C THR A 32 -0.42 -17.50 13.81
N ARG A 33 -0.37 -16.41 13.03
CA ARG A 33 -1.56 -15.64 12.66
C ARG A 33 -2.43 -16.44 11.70
N SER A 34 -3.70 -16.52 12.02
CA SER A 34 -4.68 -17.17 11.16
C SER A 34 -4.75 -16.46 9.80
N LYS A 35 -4.99 -17.24 8.74
CA LYS A 35 -5.27 -16.69 7.40
C LYS A 35 -6.40 -15.65 7.43
N THR A 36 -7.33 -15.81 8.36
CA THR A 36 -8.43 -14.87 8.60
C THR A 36 -7.95 -13.55 9.18
N GLU A 37 -7.02 -13.55 10.15
CA GLU A 37 -6.45 -12.31 10.71
C GLU A 37 -5.70 -11.50 9.65
N GLY A 38 -4.92 -12.18 8.80
CA GLY A 38 -4.26 -11.53 7.66
C GLY A 38 -5.27 -10.92 6.70
N ALA A 39 -6.32 -11.66 6.34
CA ALA A 39 -7.38 -11.15 5.46
C ALA A 39 -8.12 -9.93 6.06
N PHE A 40 -8.45 -9.97 7.35
CA PHE A 40 -9.11 -8.84 8.03
C PHE A 40 -8.22 -7.59 8.05
N SER A 41 -6.91 -7.73 8.24
CA SER A 41 -5.97 -6.61 8.19
C SER A 41 -5.93 -5.96 6.79
N LEU A 42 -5.87 -6.78 5.74
CA LEU A 42 -5.90 -6.31 4.35
C LEU A 42 -7.23 -5.60 4.02
N VAL A 43 -8.35 -6.14 4.47
CA VAL A 43 -9.68 -5.52 4.29
C VAL A 43 -9.75 -4.19 5.03
N ASN A 44 -9.30 -4.13 6.30
CA ASN A 44 -9.32 -2.89 7.08
C ASN A 44 -8.49 -1.77 6.41
N SER A 45 -7.33 -2.12 5.85
CA SER A 45 -6.49 -1.17 5.13
C SER A 45 -7.12 -0.70 3.80
N THR A 46 -7.70 -1.62 3.04
CA THR A 46 -8.29 -1.31 1.73
C THR A 46 -9.59 -0.51 1.87
N VAL A 47 -10.47 -0.91 2.79
CA VAL A 47 -11.74 -0.21 3.07
C VAL A 47 -11.45 1.18 3.64
N GLY A 48 -10.45 1.32 4.52
CA GLY A 48 -10.10 2.60 5.14
C GLY A 48 -9.72 3.70 4.13
N SER A 49 -9.00 3.36 3.06
CA SER A 49 -8.65 4.33 2.01
C SER A 49 -9.79 4.56 1.01
N GLY A 50 -10.56 3.52 0.68
CA GLY A 50 -11.66 3.60 -0.31
C GLY A 50 -12.91 4.30 0.19
N ILE A 51 -13.26 4.14 1.48
CA ILE A 51 -14.50 4.68 2.04
C ILE A 51 -14.53 6.21 2.07
N ILE A 52 -13.36 6.84 2.17
CA ILE A 52 -13.21 8.31 2.17
C ILE A 52 -13.53 8.89 0.78
N GLY A 53 -13.20 8.16 -0.30
CA GLY A 53 -13.45 8.57 -1.68
C GLY A 53 -14.85 8.23 -2.21
N LEU A 54 -15.53 7.26 -1.60
CA LEU A 54 -16.87 6.81 -2.00
C LEU A 54 -17.94 7.92 -2.05
N PRO A 55 -18.10 8.80 -1.03
CA PRO A 55 -19.13 9.84 -1.06
C PRO A 55 -18.89 10.84 -2.19
N PHE A 56 -17.62 11.14 -2.48
CA PHE A 56 -17.25 12.00 -3.61
C PHE A 56 -17.59 11.34 -4.95
N ALA A 57 -17.29 10.05 -5.12
CA ALA A 57 -17.64 9.31 -6.34
C ALA A 57 -19.16 9.30 -6.60
N ILE A 58 -19.97 9.14 -5.55
CA ILE A 58 -21.44 9.18 -5.65
C ILE A 58 -21.94 10.59 -6.00
N TYR A 59 -21.34 11.64 -5.42
CA TYR A 59 -21.70 13.03 -5.69
C TYR A 59 -21.45 13.44 -7.16
N LEU A 60 -20.37 12.96 -7.78
CA LEU A 60 -20.05 13.32 -9.18
C LEU A 60 -20.74 12.44 -10.22
N ALA A 61 -20.90 11.14 -9.97
CA ALA A 61 -21.43 10.21 -10.97
C ALA A 61 -22.96 10.07 -10.92
N GLY A 62 -23.59 10.27 -9.77
CA GLY A 62 -24.98 9.87 -9.49
C GLY A 62 -25.07 8.46 -8.88
N PHE A 63 -26.20 8.15 -8.21
CA PHE A 63 -26.32 6.95 -7.37
C PHE A 63 -26.18 5.63 -8.15
N TRP A 64 -26.92 5.48 -9.26
CA TRP A 64 -26.98 4.23 -10.01
C TRP A 64 -25.70 3.94 -10.80
N THR A 65 -25.18 4.97 -11.46
CA THR A 65 -23.92 4.94 -12.21
C THR A 65 -22.72 4.66 -11.30
N ALA A 66 -22.67 5.25 -10.10
CA ALA A 66 -21.63 4.95 -9.12
C ALA A 66 -21.63 3.48 -8.67
N ILE A 67 -22.81 2.87 -8.48
CA ILE A 67 -22.94 1.45 -8.11
C ILE A 67 -22.41 0.56 -9.25
N VAL A 68 -22.83 0.80 -10.49
CA VAL A 68 -22.38 0.01 -11.65
C VAL A 68 -20.87 0.15 -11.86
N LEU A 69 -20.35 1.38 -11.77
CA LEU A 69 -18.91 1.65 -11.89
C LEU A 69 -18.12 0.97 -10.75
N SER A 70 -18.65 1.00 -9.53
CA SER A 70 -18.04 0.34 -8.36
C SER A 70 -17.93 -1.17 -8.56
N ILE A 71 -18.99 -1.83 -9.06
CA ILE A 71 -18.98 -3.27 -9.35
C ILE A 71 -17.94 -3.59 -10.43
N MET A 72 -17.87 -2.78 -11.49
CA MET A 72 -16.85 -2.93 -12.54
C MET A 72 -15.43 -2.79 -12.00
N VAL A 73 -15.15 -1.73 -11.24
CA VAL A 73 -13.84 -1.51 -10.63
C VAL A 73 -13.50 -2.62 -9.66
N ALA A 74 -14.44 -3.08 -8.83
CA ALA A 74 -14.24 -4.18 -7.90
C ALA A 74 -13.85 -5.48 -8.63
N ALA A 75 -14.49 -5.79 -9.77
CA ALA A 75 -14.12 -6.94 -10.59
C ALA A 75 -12.69 -6.81 -11.14
N ILE A 76 -12.32 -5.64 -11.66
CA ILE A 76 -10.97 -5.37 -12.18
C ILE A 76 -9.93 -5.45 -11.06
N SER A 77 -10.21 -4.86 -9.89
CA SER A 77 -9.33 -4.90 -8.73
C SER A 77 -9.12 -6.33 -8.21
N GLN A 78 -10.18 -7.14 -8.15
CA GLN A 78 -10.09 -8.53 -7.74
C GLN A 78 -9.23 -9.36 -8.71
N LEU A 79 -9.38 -9.15 -10.02
CA LEU A 79 -8.52 -9.76 -11.03
C LEU A 79 -7.06 -9.32 -10.89
N GLY A 80 -6.82 -8.02 -10.66
CA GLY A 80 -5.48 -7.48 -10.42
C GLY A 80 -4.81 -8.09 -9.19
N LEU A 81 -5.53 -8.18 -8.07
CA LEU A 81 -5.02 -8.79 -6.84
C LEU A 81 -4.74 -10.28 -7.03
N TYR A 82 -5.63 -11.02 -7.70
CA TYR A 82 -5.43 -12.43 -7.99
C TYR A 82 -4.17 -12.67 -8.84
N MET A 83 -4.00 -11.90 -9.92
CA MET A 83 -2.82 -11.99 -10.78
C MET A 83 -1.53 -11.59 -10.05
N LEU A 84 -1.60 -10.59 -9.17
CA LEU A 84 -0.48 -10.15 -8.35
C LEU A 84 -0.04 -11.26 -7.38
N VAL A 85 -0.99 -11.86 -6.66
CA VAL A 85 -0.72 -12.97 -5.73
C VAL A 85 -0.14 -14.16 -6.48
N LEU A 86 -0.72 -14.56 -7.61
CA LEU A 86 -0.24 -15.68 -8.42
C LEU A 86 1.19 -15.44 -8.94
N SER A 87 1.48 -14.22 -9.39
CA SER A 87 2.83 -13.82 -9.84
C SER A 87 3.84 -13.79 -8.70
N GLY A 88 3.41 -13.39 -7.50
CA GLY A 88 4.20 -13.43 -6.27
C GLY A 88 4.58 -14.83 -5.84
N GLN A 89 3.63 -15.77 -5.88
CA GLN A 89 3.89 -17.17 -5.58
C GLN A 89 4.87 -17.80 -6.57
N ARG A 90 4.81 -17.43 -7.87
CA ARG A 90 5.69 -17.96 -8.92
C ARG A 90 7.12 -17.39 -8.87
N SER A 91 7.29 -16.12 -8.48
CA SER A 91 8.60 -15.43 -8.53
C SER A 91 9.41 -15.58 -7.24
N GLY A 92 8.83 -16.13 -6.16
CA GLY A 92 9.51 -16.33 -4.87
C GLY A 92 10.04 -15.04 -4.22
N THR A 93 9.64 -13.88 -4.75
CA THR A 93 10.04 -12.54 -4.31
C THR A 93 8.78 -11.77 -4.00
N TYR A 94 8.67 -11.08 -2.88
CA TYR A 94 7.43 -10.36 -2.50
C TYR A 94 7.46 -8.87 -2.88
N LYS A 95 8.52 -8.42 -3.56
CA LYS A 95 8.69 -7.03 -4.00
C LYS A 95 7.93 -6.80 -5.30
N LEU A 96 6.94 -5.90 -5.26
CA LEU A 96 6.06 -5.54 -6.38
C LEU A 96 6.84 -5.20 -7.67
N ALA A 97 7.94 -4.45 -7.54
CA ALA A 97 8.76 -4.04 -8.67
C ALA A 97 9.49 -5.22 -9.34
N THR A 98 9.99 -6.19 -8.56
CA THR A 98 10.69 -7.37 -9.07
C THR A 98 9.72 -8.38 -9.68
N LEU A 99 8.47 -8.44 -9.19
CA LEU A 99 7.38 -9.20 -9.78
C LEU A 99 7.05 -8.75 -11.19
N MET A 100 6.97 -7.44 -11.39
CA MET A 100 6.61 -6.89 -12.68
C MET A 100 7.78 -6.99 -13.67
N GLU A 101 9.02 -6.98 -13.18
CA GLU A 101 10.17 -7.38 -13.98
C GLU A 101 10.07 -8.82 -14.50
N HIS A 102 9.52 -9.75 -13.72
CA HIS A 102 9.31 -11.13 -14.15
C HIS A 102 8.08 -11.31 -15.07
N VAL A 103 7.04 -10.49 -14.92
CA VAL A 103 5.79 -10.61 -15.71
C VAL A 103 5.87 -9.89 -17.06
N ILE A 104 6.54 -8.73 -17.12
CA ILE A 104 6.61 -7.85 -18.31
C ILE A 104 8.05 -7.59 -18.78
N GLY A 105 9.07 -7.93 -17.97
CA GLY A 105 10.48 -7.64 -18.26
C GLY A 105 10.98 -6.34 -17.62
N ARG A 106 12.24 -5.99 -17.91
CA ARG A 106 12.94 -4.78 -17.43
C ARG A 106 12.19 -3.44 -17.57
N PRO A 107 11.44 -3.14 -18.66
CA PRO A 107 10.70 -1.88 -18.73
C PRO A 107 9.57 -1.80 -17.69
N GLY A 108 9.03 -2.95 -17.29
CA GLY A 108 7.98 -3.05 -16.29
C GLY A 108 8.37 -2.54 -14.91
N TYR A 109 9.61 -2.81 -14.50
CA TYR A 109 10.16 -2.33 -13.24
C TYR A 109 10.14 -0.81 -13.14
N HIS A 110 10.65 -0.13 -14.18
CA HIS A 110 10.74 1.33 -14.21
C HIS A 110 9.35 1.98 -14.27
N PHE A 111 8.44 1.42 -15.09
CA PHE A 111 7.08 1.92 -15.20
C PHE A 111 6.31 1.81 -13.87
N LEU A 112 6.42 0.68 -13.17
CA LEU A 112 5.82 0.54 -11.85
C LEU A 112 6.40 1.52 -10.84
N ASN A 113 7.73 1.66 -10.79
CA ASN A 113 8.36 2.58 -9.85
C ASN A 113 7.90 4.01 -10.10
N PHE A 114 7.74 4.41 -11.37
CA PHE A 114 7.19 5.69 -11.76
C PHE A 114 5.72 5.88 -11.33
N LEU A 115 4.87 4.86 -11.49
CA LEU A 115 3.49 4.90 -11.01
C LEU A 115 3.40 5.06 -9.48
N VAL A 116 4.25 4.35 -8.73
CA VAL A 116 4.32 4.47 -7.27
C VAL A 116 4.78 5.87 -6.86
N LEU A 117 5.73 6.47 -7.59
CA LEU A 117 6.14 7.86 -7.38
C LEU A 117 4.98 8.84 -7.60
N ILE A 118 4.19 8.67 -8.67
CA ILE A 118 3.00 9.49 -8.92
C ILE A 118 1.98 9.34 -7.78
N GLN A 119 1.76 8.11 -7.30
CA GLN A 119 0.83 7.85 -6.21
C GLN A 119 1.28 8.51 -4.90
N ALA A 120 2.57 8.44 -4.59
CA ALA A 120 3.16 9.14 -3.44
C ALA A 120 3.05 10.67 -3.59
N ALA A 121 3.33 11.21 -4.77
CA ALA A 121 3.18 12.64 -5.05
C ALA A 121 1.73 13.11 -4.87
N GLY A 122 0.75 12.35 -5.34
CA GLY A 122 -0.68 12.62 -5.13
C GLY A 122 -1.06 12.66 -3.65
N ALA A 123 -0.55 11.73 -2.84
CA ALA A 123 -0.74 11.75 -1.39
C ALA A 123 -0.13 13.01 -0.77
N CYS A 124 1.11 13.36 -1.11
CA CYS A 124 1.78 14.57 -0.62
C CYS A 124 0.99 15.85 -0.94
N VAL A 125 0.47 15.98 -2.16
CA VAL A 125 -0.36 17.12 -2.57
C VAL A 125 -1.68 17.16 -1.79
N SER A 126 -2.34 16.01 -1.62
CA SER A 126 -3.57 15.91 -0.83
C SER A 126 -3.35 16.32 0.63
N TYR A 127 -2.26 15.85 1.26
CA TYR A 127 -1.89 16.25 2.62
C TYR A 127 -1.57 17.75 2.72
N TYR A 128 -0.87 18.31 1.74
CA TYR A 128 -0.57 19.74 1.72
C TYR A 128 -1.83 20.60 1.66
N ILE A 129 -2.80 20.24 0.82
CA ILE A 129 -4.10 20.93 0.72
C ILE A 129 -4.86 20.82 2.03
N HIS A 130 -4.93 19.63 2.61
CA HIS A 130 -5.61 19.40 3.88
C HIS A 130 -4.97 20.23 5.02
N ALA A 131 -3.64 20.24 5.11
CA ALA A 131 -2.89 21.03 6.09
C ALA A 131 -3.14 22.53 5.92
N LYS A 132 -3.12 23.05 4.69
CA LYS A 132 -3.40 24.47 4.40
C LYS A 132 -4.81 24.87 4.80
N GLY A 133 -5.82 24.04 4.50
CA GLY A 133 -7.21 24.29 4.90
C GLY A 133 -7.41 24.37 6.41
N THR A 134 -6.61 23.66 7.21
CA THR A 134 -6.68 23.76 8.68
C THR A 134 -6.06 25.03 9.25
N LYS A 135 -5.07 25.63 8.58
CA LYS A 135 -4.45 26.89 9.00
C LYS A 135 -5.41 28.07 8.82
N ASP A 136 -6.10 28.09 7.69
CA ASP A 136 -7.07 29.12 7.30
C ASP A 136 -8.27 29.19 8.27
N LYS A 137 -8.78 28.02 8.70
CA LYS A 137 -9.85 27.93 9.70
C LYS A 137 -9.43 28.41 11.10
N LYS A 138 -8.17 28.26 11.49
CA LYS A 138 -7.68 28.74 12.80
C LYS A 138 -7.50 30.25 12.81
N GLU A 139 -7.17 30.86 11.69
CA GLU A 139 -7.04 32.31 11.55
C GLU A 139 -8.42 32.99 11.54
N SER A 140 -9.39 32.44 10.82
CA SER A 140 -10.77 32.95 10.81
C SER A 140 -11.51 32.77 12.13
N SER A 141 -11.22 31.73 12.92
CA SER A 141 -11.83 31.53 14.25
C SER A 141 -11.18 32.38 15.36
N SER A 142 -9.97 32.91 15.14
CA SER A 142 -9.32 33.84 16.06
C SER A 142 -9.77 35.29 15.86
N SER A 143 -10.29 35.65 14.67
CA SER A 143 -10.79 37.00 14.38
C SER A 143 -12.27 37.22 14.74
N SER A 144 -13.03 36.17 15.10
CA SER A 144 -14.40 36.28 15.65
C SER A 144 -14.45 36.21 17.18
N GLN A 145 -13.28 36.13 17.85
CA GLN A 145 -13.13 36.18 19.31
C GLN A 145 -12.46 37.49 19.77
N MET A 146 -12.29 38.48 18.88
CA MET A 146 -11.88 39.86 19.19
C MET A 146 -12.98 40.84 18.82
#